data_AF-A0A399ZCJ4-F1
#
_entry.id   AF-A0A399ZCJ4-F1
#
_cell.length_a   1.000
_cell.length_b   1.000
_cell.length_c   1.000
_cell.angle_alpha   90.00
_cell.angle_beta   90.00
_cell.angle_gamma   90.00
#
_symmetry.space_group_name_H-M   'P 1'
#
loop_
_entity.id
_entity.type
_entity.pdbx_description
1 polymer ?
#
loop_
_entity_poly.entity_id
_entity_poly.type
_entity_poly.pdbx_seq_one_letter_code
_entity_poly.pdbx_strand_id
1 'polypeptide(L)'
;PSWGANLDAVKNDPNTRWAFAGIPAGPDGHKARHTENNFRDSPFAFRKGMEHVDKIFEITNWTQELTEDFDRRFHGWEGHNYEWQDEDTVVSTGIGWMPWAIGPIGTRGSGMIDPRLVGDQFRYQLEKWGAIPPEERDAYQTLQLEDPTGVAILGMQSRLFILETADEGIMTELQRLPTPTMVDRWVDLDKVMDEAILGMIIGERPLDSFDQVVEQWLSMGGEQVTAEVNEWWASRV
;
A
#
# COMPACT_ATOMS: atom_id res chain seq x y z
N PRO A 1 2.02 7.65 1.08
CA PRO A 1 2.26 6.68 -0.02
C PRO A 1 3.76 6.37 -0.17
N SER A 2 4.17 5.09 -0.10
CA SER A 2 5.57 4.64 -0.30
C SER A 2 6.01 4.64 -1.78
N TRP A 3 5.17 5.13 -2.69
CA TRP A 3 5.41 5.13 -4.14
C TRP A 3 6.23 6.35 -4.62
N GLY A 4 6.93 7.03 -3.71
CA GLY A 4 7.50 8.36 -3.93
C GLY A 4 8.96 8.40 -4.37
N ALA A 5 9.79 7.43 -3.99
CA ALA A 5 11.15 7.33 -4.52
C ALA A 5 11.09 6.56 -5.84
N ASN A 6 11.26 7.26 -6.97
CA ASN A 6 11.22 6.65 -8.29
C ASN A 6 12.60 6.71 -8.94
N LEU A 7 13.02 5.58 -9.54
CA LEU A 7 14.21 5.49 -10.38
C LEU A 7 14.25 6.58 -11.46
N ASP A 8 13.08 6.98 -12.00
CA ASP A 8 13.01 8.01 -13.03
C ASP A 8 13.49 9.38 -12.55
N ALA A 9 13.30 9.71 -11.27
CA ALA A 9 13.85 10.95 -10.72
C ALA A 9 15.38 10.93 -10.67
N VAL A 10 15.97 9.80 -10.27
CA VAL A 10 17.44 9.62 -10.24
C VAL A 10 18.03 9.59 -11.66
N LYS A 11 17.31 9.01 -12.62
CA LYS A 11 17.72 9.06 -14.05
C LYS A 11 17.75 10.48 -14.59
N ASN A 12 16.76 11.31 -14.22
CA ASN A 12 16.65 12.69 -14.69
C ASN A 12 17.60 13.64 -13.95
N ASP A 13 17.86 13.39 -12.66
CA ASP A 13 18.83 14.11 -11.85
C ASP A 13 19.59 13.14 -10.91
N PRO A 14 20.82 12.74 -11.27
CA PRO A 14 21.63 11.84 -10.44
C PRO A 14 22.00 12.38 -9.06
N ASN A 15 21.86 13.70 -8.83
CA ASN A 15 22.12 14.31 -7.53
C ASN A 15 20.89 14.29 -6.60
N THR A 16 19.73 13.86 -7.10
CA THR A 16 18.52 13.74 -6.29
C THR A 16 18.77 12.82 -5.09
N ARG A 17 18.22 13.22 -3.93
CA ARG A 17 18.26 12.47 -2.69
C ARG A 17 16.84 12.33 -2.16
N TRP A 18 16.44 11.11 -1.85
CA TRP A 18 15.14 10.80 -1.31
C TRP A 18 15.25 10.49 0.19
N ALA A 19 14.20 10.85 0.93
CA ALA A 19 14.02 10.45 2.31
C ALA A 19 12.51 10.26 2.55
N PHE A 20 12.16 9.44 3.55
CA PHE A 20 10.80 9.37 4.07
C PHE A 20 10.77 10.01 5.46
N ALA A 21 9.63 10.59 5.80
CA ALA A 21 9.39 11.21 7.10
C ALA A 21 7.98 10.84 7.59
N GLY A 22 7.80 10.88 8.91
CA GLY A 22 6.46 10.82 9.51
C GLY A 22 5.64 12.05 9.16
N ILE A 23 4.32 11.94 9.34
CA ILE A 23 3.44 13.11 9.26
C ILE A 23 3.62 14.00 10.51
N PRO A 24 3.41 15.33 10.39
CA PRO A 24 3.43 16.21 11.55
C PRO A 24 2.30 15.84 12.52
N ALA A 25 2.56 16.06 13.81
CA ALA A 25 1.53 15.94 14.85
C ALA A 25 0.68 17.23 14.90
N GLY A 26 -0.61 17.07 15.19
CA GLY A 26 -1.51 18.19 15.49
C GLY A 26 -1.16 18.87 16.83
N PRO A 27 -1.85 19.98 17.17
CA PRO A 27 -1.64 20.70 18.43
C PRO A 27 -1.81 19.85 19.69
N ASP A 28 -2.55 18.76 19.60
CA ASP A 28 -2.81 17.79 20.66
C ASP A 28 -1.78 16.64 20.70
N GLY A 29 -0.78 16.67 19.83
CA GLY A 29 0.26 15.64 19.72
C GLY A 29 -0.15 14.40 18.92
N HIS A 30 -1.40 14.32 18.44
CA HIS A 30 -1.84 13.19 17.64
C HIS A 30 -1.37 13.32 16.19
N LYS A 31 -0.88 12.21 15.65
CA LYS A 31 -0.67 12.05 14.22
C LYS A 31 -1.90 11.35 13.66
N ALA A 32 -2.45 11.91 12.58
CA ALA A 32 -3.72 11.47 12.01
C ALA A 32 -3.51 10.99 10.57
N ARG A 33 -2.74 9.92 10.38
CA ARG A 33 -2.52 9.40 9.03
C ARG A 33 -3.79 8.72 8.57
N HIS A 34 -4.37 9.15 7.46
CA HIS A 34 -5.48 8.41 6.86
C HIS A 34 -5.03 6.97 6.57
N THR A 35 -5.79 6.00 7.08
CA THR A 35 -5.61 4.60 6.74
C THR A 35 -6.96 3.95 6.47
N GLU A 36 -6.94 2.95 5.60
CA GLU A 36 -8.09 2.08 5.35
C GLU A 36 -7.84 0.70 5.93
N ASN A 37 -8.93 0.00 6.23
CA ASN A 37 -8.83 -1.36 6.74
C ASN A 37 -8.66 -2.27 5.53
N ASN A 38 -7.46 -2.84 5.38
CA ASN A 38 -7.18 -3.82 4.34
C ASN A 38 -7.95 -5.14 4.56
N PHE A 39 -8.48 -5.36 5.77
CA PHE A 39 -9.31 -6.49 6.15
C PHE A 39 -10.74 -6.04 6.36
N ARG A 40 -11.40 -5.66 5.27
CA ARG A 40 -12.84 -5.47 5.32
C ARG A 40 -13.48 -6.83 5.57
N ASP A 41 -14.45 -6.89 6.47
CA ASP A 41 -15.33 -8.06 6.64
C ASP A 41 -16.14 -8.24 5.34
N SER A 42 -15.50 -8.82 4.33
CA SER A 42 -16.07 -9.05 3.02
C SER A 42 -16.25 -10.55 2.85
N PRO A 43 -17.48 -11.03 2.59
CA PRO A 43 -17.69 -12.45 2.42
C PRO A 43 -16.96 -12.95 1.16
N PHE A 44 -16.15 -14.00 1.30
CA PHE A 44 -15.70 -14.80 0.17
C PHE A 44 -16.89 -15.60 -0.35
N ALA A 45 -17.57 -15.06 -1.37
CA ALA A 45 -18.77 -15.67 -1.91
C ALA A 45 -18.45 -16.74 -2.95
N PHE A 46 -18.99 -17.94 -2.76
CA PHE A 46 -18.96 -19.02 -3.76
C PHE A 46 -20.34 -19.21 -4.37
N ARG A 47 -20.39 -19.62 -5.65
CA ARG A 47 -21.66 -20.00 -6.28
C ARG A 47 -22.28 -21.15 -5.47
N LYS A 48 -23.59 -21.09 -5.20
CA LYS A 48 -24.32 -22.19 -4.60
C LYS A 48 -24.10 -23.48 -5.41
N GLY A 49 -23.69 -24.55 -4.73
CA GLY A 49 -23.41 -25.85 -5.36
C GLY A 49 -22.08 -25.93 -6.10
N MET A 50 -21.15 -24.99 -5.88
CA MET A 50 -19.78 -25.12 -6.39
C MET A 50 -19.13 -26.40 -5.85
N GLU A 51 -18.69 -27.26 -6.75
CA GLU A 51 -17.87 -28.42 -6.43
C GLU A 51 -16.43 -27.98 -6.16
N HIS A 52 -15.70 -28.76 -5.36
CA HIS A 52 -14.26 -28.59 -5.13
C HIS A 52 -13.82 -27.28 -4.46
N VAL A 53 -14.65 -26.68 -3.60
CA VAL A 53 -14.26 -25.49 -2.82
C VAL A 53 -13.04 -25.76 -1.93
N ASP A 54 -12.88 -27.00 -1.45
CA ASP A 54 -11.69 -27.47 -0.71
C ASP A 54 -10.38 -27.23 -1.48
N LYS A 55 -10.39 -27.35 -2.82
CA LYS A 55 -9.18 -27.15 -3.64
C LYS A 55 -8.68 -25.71 -3.65
N ILE A 56 -9.55 -24.74 -3.42
CA ILE A 56 -9.13 -23.33 -3.29
C ILE A 56 -8.27 -23.15 -2.04
N PHE A 57 -8.66 -23.79 -0.93
CA PHE A 57 -7.87 -23.76 0.30
C PHE A 57 -6.57 -24.55 0.17
N GLU A 58 -6.59 -25.72 -0.48
CA GLU A 58 -5.37 -26.49 -0.76
C GLU A 58 -4.35 -25.68 -1.57
N ILE A 59 -4.77 -25.03 -2.67
CA ILE A 59 -3.87 -24.22 -3.49
C ILE A 59 -3.40 -22.97 -2.73
N THR A 60 -4.27 -22.35 -1.93
CA THR A 60 -3.91 -21.20 -1.11
C THR A 60 -2.83 -21.59 -0.09
N ASN A 61 -3.01 -22.70 0.64
CA ASN A 61 -2.01 -23.20 1.59
C ASN A 61 -0.69 -23.54 0.89
N TRP A 62 -0.74 -24.25 -0.24
CA TRP A 62 0.47 -24.56 -1.01
C TRP A 62 1.21 -23.31 -1.48
N THR A 63 0.47 -22.30 -1.96
CA THR A 63 1.05 -21.02 -2.37
C THR A 63 1.69 -20.32 -1.18
N GLN A 64 1.02 -20.30 -0.02
CA GLN A 64 1.54 -19.72 1.20
C GLN A 64 2.88 -20.37 1.61
N GLU A 65 2.92 -21.71 1.66
CA GLU A 65 4.13 -22.46 1.97
C GLU A 65 5.26 -22.20 0.98
N LEU A 66 4.95 -22.00 -0.31
CA LEU A 66 5.95 -21.71 -1.32
C LEU A 66 6.56 -20.31 -1.14
N THR A 67 5.76 -19.33 -0.72
CA THR A 67 6.07 -17.92 -0.93
C THR A 67 6.33 -17.12 0.34
N GLU A 68 5.84 -17.61 1.49
CA GLU A 68 5.97 -16.94 2.80
C GLU A 68 7.03 -17.60 3.69
N ASP A 69 7.54 -18.78 3.30
CA ASP A 69 8.75 -19.35 3.88
C ASP A 69 9.98 -18.79 3.16
N PHE A 70 10.51 -17.67 3.67
CA PHE A 70 11.63 -16.98 3.03
C PHE A 70 12.95 -17.77 3.04
N ASP A 71 13.06 -18.82 3.86
CA ASP A 71 14.21 -19.72 3.84
C ASP A 71 14.19 -20.65 2.62
N ARG A 72 13.02 -20.90 2.02
CA ARG A 72 12.91 -21.62 0.73
C ARG A 72 13.46 -20.84 -0.44
N ARG A 73 13.66 -19.52 -0.29
CA ARG A 73 14.20 -18.65 -1.33
C ARG A 73 13.43 -18.75 -2.65
N PHE A 74 12.10 -18.77 -2.57
CA PHE A 74 11.28 -18.64 -3.78
C PHE A 74 11.32 -17.19 -4.26
N HIS A 75 11.61 -17.01 -5.55
CA HIS A 75 11.98 -15.73 -6.15
C HIS A 75 11.13 -15.39 -7.38
N GLY A 76 10.02 -16.12 -7.56
CA GLY A 76 9.27 -16.14 -8.81
C GLY A 76 9.80 -17.22 -9.76
N TRP A 77 9.55 -17.03 -11.04
CA TRP A 77 9.84 -18.03 -12.07
C TRP A 77 10.89 -17.50 -13.05
N GLU A 78 11.91 -18.30 -13.32
CA GLU A 78 12.92 -18.03 -14.34
C GLU A 78 12.27 -17.87 -15.73
N GLY A 79 12.75 -16.92 -16.53
CA GLY A 79 12.18 -16.58 -17.84
C GLY A 79 10.86 -15.80 -17.74
N HIS A 80 10.39 -15.52 -16.53
CA HIS A 80 9.26 -14.67 -16.26
C HIS A 80 9.64 -13.51 -15.37
N ASN A 81 10.07 -13.73 -14.13
CA ASN A 81 10.37 -12.68 -13.16
C ASN A 81 11.83 -12.26 -13.15
N TYR A 82 12.70 -13.23 -13.42
CA TYR A 82 14.13 -13.03 -13.51
C TYR A 82 14.72 -13.93 -14.58
N GLU A 83 15.91 -13.56 -15.05
CA GLU A 83 16.70 -14.33 -16.01
C GLU A 83 18.16 -14.32 -15.60
N TRP A 84 18.84 -15.45 -15.78
CA TRP A 84 20.29 -15.54 -15.65
C TRP A 84 20.95 -14.92 -16.88
N GLN A 85 21.88 -13.99 -16.68
CA GLN A 85 22.74 -13.49 -17.74
C GLN A 85 23.99 -14.36 -17.92
N ASP A 86 24.51 -14.86 -16.80
CA ASP A 86 25.67 -15.75 -16.71
C ASP A 86 25.56 -16.61 -15.43
N GLU A 87 26.64 -17.26 -15.02
CA GLU A 87 26.67 -18.17 -13.85
C GLU A 87 26.45 -17.46 -12.51
N ASP A 88 26.80 -16.16 -12.43
CA ASP A 88 26.83 -15.41 -11.18
C ASP A 88 25.88 -14.20 -11.17
N THR A 89 25.21 -13.92 -12.30
CA THR A 89 24.40 -12.70 -12.49
C THR A 89 22.96 -13.03 -12.86
N VAL A 90 22.02 -12.51 -12.06
CA VAL A 90 20.58 -12.53 -12.35
C VAL A 90 20.07 -11.10 -12.56
N VAL A 91 19.17 -10.92 -13.51
CA VAL A 91 18.46 -9.65 -13.71
C VAL A 91 16.95 -9.80 -13.62
N SER A 92 16.28 -8.72 -13.22
CA SER A 92 14.82 -8.62 -13.31
C SER A 92 14.39 -8.45 -14.77
N THR A 93 13.35 -9.16 -15.17
CA THR A 93 12.68 -8.98 -16.48
C THR A 93 11.72 -7.78 -16.50
N GLY A 94 11.46 -7.18 -15.33
CA GLY A 94 10.41 -6.17 -15.14
C GLY A 94 8.99 -6.73 -15.05
N ILE A 95 8.80 -8.05 -15.19
CA ILE A 95 7.49 -8.68 -15.00
C ILE A 95 7.31 -8.99 -13.52
N GLY A 96 6.33 -8.34 -12.91
CA GLY A 96 5.94 -8.62 -11.53
C GLY A 96 5.31 -10.01 -11.38
N TRP A 97 5.51 -10.63 -10.22
CA TRP A 97 4.73 -11.76 -9.77
C TRP A 97 4.27 -11.50 -8.34
N MET A 98 3.05 -11.91 -8.03
CA MET A 98 2.48 -11.83 -6.70
C MET A 98 1.67 -13.09 -6.44
N PRO A 99 1.75 -13.68 -5.24
CA PRO A 99 0.89 -14.77 -4.83
C PRO A 99 -0.49 -14.19 -4.54
N TRP A 100 -1.27 -13.94 -5.59
CA TRP A 100 -2.65 -13.54 -5.41
C TRP A 100 -3.38 -14.73 -4.78
N ALA A 101 -3.96 -14.53 -3.58
CA ALA A 101 -4.87 -15.52 -3.02
C ALA A 101 -5.95 -15.83 -4.08
N ILE A 102 -6.23 -17.12 -4.30
CA ILE A 102 -7.27 -17.52 -5.25
C ILE A 102 -8.62 -17.07 -4.68
N GLY A 103 -9.06 -15.89 -5.14
CA GLY A 103 -10.38 -15.37 -4.87
C GLY A 103 -11.42 -15.98 -5.82
N PRO A 104 -12.72 -15.86 -5.49
CA PRO A 104 -13.80 -16.19 -6.43
C PRO A 104 -13.62 -15.45 -7.75
N ILE A 105 -14.03 -16.07 -8.86
CA ILE A 105 -14.07 -15.42 -10.17
C ILE A 105 -14.88 -14.12 -10.04
N GLY A 106 -14.23 -12.97 -10.26
CA GLY A 106 -14.87 -11.65 -10.20
C GLY A 106 -14.60 -10.85 -8.92
N THR A 107 -13.89 -11.38 -7.92
CA THR A 107 -13.25 -10.52 -6.91
C THR A 107 -11.94 -9.98 -7.47
N ARG A 108 -11.54 -8.78 -7.03
CA ARG A 108 -10.14 -8.36 -7.18
C ARG A 108 -9.34 -9.30 -6.27
N GLY A 109 -8.90 -10.44 -6.81
CA GLY A 109 -7.89 -11.27 -6.18
C GLY A 109 -6.70 -10.36 -5.93
N SER A 110 -6.63 -9.80 -4.71
CA SER A 110 -5.70 -8.75 -4.36
C SER A 110 -5.21 -8.76 -2.91
N GLY A 111 -5.72 -9.69 -2.11
CA GLY A 111 -5.20 -9.93 -0.76
C GLY A 111 -3.97 -10.81 -0.83
N MET A 112 -2.90 -10.39 -0.14
CA MET A 112 -1.86 -11.32 0.32
C MET A 112 -2.51 -12.33 1.28
N ILE A 113 -1.95 -13.54 1.36
CA ILE A 113 -2.47 -14.60 2.26
C ILE A 113 -2.16 -14.22 3.72
N ASP A 114 -0.89 -13.97 4.06
CA ASP A 114 -0.53 -13.24 5.27
C ASP A 114 -0.43 -11.74 5.00
N PRO A 115 -1.19 -10.89 5.70
CA PRO A 115 -1.08 -9.45 5.56
C PRO A 115 0.27 -8.84 5.99
N ARG A 116 1.05 -9.56 6.78
CA ARG A 116 2.38 -9.15 7.23
C ARG A 116 3.47 -9.55 6.23
N LEU A 117 3.15 -10.39 5.24
CA LEU A 117 4.08 -10.91 4.23
C LEU A 117 5.06 -9.86 3.71
N VAL A 118 4.56 -8.71 3.27
CA VAL A 118 5.38 -7.65 2.70
C VAL A 118 6.37 -7.08 3.72
N GLY A 119 5.94 -6.85 4.96
CA GLY A 119 6.80 -6.36 6.02
C GLY A 119 7.85 -7.39 6.40
N ASP A 120 7.44 -8.64 6.59
CA ASP A 120 8.35 -9.71 7.01
C ASP A 120 9.36 -10.04 5.91
N GLN A 121 8.96 -9.99 4.63
CA GLN A 121 9.87 -10.12 3.50
C GLN A 121 10.95 -9.03 3.51
N PHE A 122 10.57 -7.77 3.70
CA PHE A 122 11.54 -6.68 3.74
C PHE A 122 12.48 -6.78 4.94
N ARG A 123 11.99 -7.16 6.13
CA ARG A 123 12.87 -7.42 7.28
C ARG A 123 13.83 -8.55 6.98
N TYR A 124 13.35 -9.64 6.41
CA TYR A 124 14.19 -10.77 6.04
C TYR A 124 15.30 -10.35 5.06
N GLN A 125 14.96 -9.58 4.02
CA GLN A 125 15.94 -9.05 3.05
C GLN A 125 16.94 -8.09 3.72
N LEU A 126 16.46 -7.10 4.48
CA LEU A 126 17.32 -6.06 5.05
C LEU A 126 18.16 -6.55 6.23
N GLU A 127 17.61 -7.38 7.11
CA GLU A 127 18.26 -7.82 8.35
C GLU A 127 19.05 -9.11 8.15
N LYS A 128 18.47 -10.12 7.48
CA LYS A 128 19.15 -11.42 7.31
C LYS A 128 20.08 -11.41 6.11
N TRP A 129 19.61 -11.03 4.92
CA TRP A 129 20.48 -10.97 3.75
C TRP A 129 21.40 -9.75 3.77
N GLY A 130 20.92 -8.61 4.27
CA GLY A 130 21.74 -7.40 4.41
C GLY A 130 22.95 -7.59 5.35
N ALA A 131 22.87 -8.52 6.32
CA ALA A 131 23.99 -8.89 7.18
C ALA A 131 25.07 -9.74 6.48
N ILE A 132 24.78 -10.31 5.32
CA ILE A 132 25.76 -11.07 4.52
C ILE A 132 26.67 -10.05 3.80
N PRO A 133 28.01 -10.18 3.91
CA PRO A 133 28.95 -9.34 3.17
C PRO A 133 28.65 -9.36 1.66
N PRO A 134 28.73 -8.23 0.94
CA PRO A 134 28.39 -8.17 -0.49
C PRO A 134 29.10 -9.23 -1.35
N GLU A 135 30.36 -9.54 -1.04
CA GLU A 135 31.17 -10.54 -1.72
C GLU A 135 30.76 -12.00 -1.45
N GLU A 136 29.93 -12.25 -0.43
CA GLU A 136 29.39 -13.57 -0.08
C GLU A 136 27.94 -13.75 -0.53
N ARG A 137 27.31 -12.72 -1.09
CA ARG A 137 25.92 -12.77 -1.56
C ARG A 137 25.82 -13.57 -2.85
N ASP A 138 24.76 -14.37 -2.95
CA ASP A 138 24.41 -14.99 -4.23
C ASP A 138 23.80 -13.97 -5.21
N ALA A 139 23.66 -14.38 -6.47
CA ALA A 139 23.18 -13.54 -7.56
C ALA A 139 21.82 -12.87 -7.26
N TYR A 140 20.91 -13.57 -6.58
CA TYR A 140 19.58 -13.04 -6.29
C TYR A 140 19.60 -12.07 -5.11
N GLN A 141 20.37 -12.38 -4.06
CA GLN A 141 20.61 -11.47 -2.95
C GLN A 141 21.25 -10.15 -3.45
N THR A 142 22.21 -10.26 -4.36
CA THR A 142 22.83 -9.11 -5.03
C THR A 142 21.80 -8.33 -5.83
N LEU A 143 21.00 -8.97 -6.69
CA LEU A 143 19.92 -8.31 -7.44
C LEU A 143 18.96 -7.51 -6.54
N GLN A 144 18.65 -8.02 -5.34
CA GLN A 144 17.70 -7.38 -4.43
C GLN A 144 18.30 -6.27 -3.57
N LEU A 145 19.60 -6.36 -3.24
CA LEU A 145 20.25 -5.48 -2.25
C LEU A 145 21.30 -4.54 -2.84
N GLU A 146 21.81 -4.82 -4.04
CA GLU A 146 22.69 -3.89 -4.74
C GLU A 146 21.85 -2.75 -5.34
N ASP A 147 21.85 -1.65 -4.62
CA ASP A 147 21.03 -0.48 -4.94
C ASP A 147 21.90 0.76 -5.13
N PRO A 148 22.52 0.93 -6.31
CA PRO A 148 23.38 2.08 -6.59
C PRO A 148 22.64 3.42 -6.52
N THR A 149 21.30 3.39 -6.61
CA THR A 149 20.46 4.59 -6.53
C THR A 149 20.00 4.92 -5.11
N GLY A 150 20.04 3.94 -4.20
CA GLY A 150 19.45 3.99 -2.87
C GLY A 150 17.91 3.97 -2.84
N VAL A 151 17.24 3.91 -4.00
CA VAL A 151 15.77 4.00 -4.11
C VAL A 151 15.08 2.73 -3.65
N ALA A 152 15.62 1.55 -3.97
CA ALA A 152 15.02 0.27 -3.62
C ALA A 152 15.06 0.04 -2.09
N ILE A 153 16.23 0.22 -1.48
CA ILE A 153 16.41 0.06 -0.03
C ILE A 153 15.59 1.10 0.73
N LEU A 154 15.62 2.37 0.30
CA LEU A 154 14.78 3.41 0.89
C LEU A 154 13.28 3.08 0.75
N GLY A 155 12.88 2.50 -0.39
CA GLY A 155 11.52 2.02 -0.62
C GLY A 155 11.10 0.96 0.41
N MET A 156 11.94 -0.06 0.64
CA MET A 156 11.70 -1.09 1.65
C MET A 156 11.59 -0.49 3.06
N GLN A 157 12.54 0.36 3.44
CA GLN A 157 12.55 1.05 4.73
C GLN A 157 11.31 1.94 4.94
N SER A 158 10.88 2.67 3.91
CA SER A 158 9.68 3.51 3.98
C SER A 158 8.42 2.68 4.22
N ARG A 159 8.32 1.49 3.62
CA ARG A 159 7.20 0.58 3.81
C ARG A 159 7.21 -0.04 5.21
N LEU A 160 8.38 -0.46 5.70
CA LEU A 160 8.54 -0.92 7.08
C LEU A 160 8.13 0.17 8.08
N PHE A 161 8.59 1.41 7.88
CA PHE A 161 8.20 2.54 8.71
C PHE A 161 6.67 2.74 8.73
N ILE A 162 5.99 2.63 7.59
CA ILE A 162 4.51 2.73 7.53
C ILE A 162 3.85 1.61 8.34
N LEU A 163 4.35 0.37 8.22
CA LEU A 163 3.81 -0.80 8.92
C LEU A 163 4.07 -0.74 10.43
N GLU A 164 5.23 -0.24 10.84
CA GLU A 164 5.63 -0.12 12.25
C GLU A 164 4.95 1.04 12.96
N THR A 165 4.50 2.03 12.21
CA THR A 165 3.68 3.16 12.69
C THR A 165 2.22 3.00 12.29
N ALA A 166 1.74 1.77 12.04
CA ALA A 166 0.38 1.52 11.59
C ALA A 166 -0.68 1.97 12.60
N ASP A 167 -0.35 1.95 13.88
CA ASP A 167 -1.17 2.43 15.00
C ASP A 167 -1.37 3.95 15.03
N GLU A 168 -0.51 4.73 14.38
CA GLU A 168 -0.72 6.17 14.13
C GLU A 168 -1.78 6.44 13.04
N GLY A 169 -2.29 5.38 12.41
CA GLY A 169 -3.32 5.48 11.39
C GLY A 169 -4.72 5.67 11.98
N ILE A 170 -5.46 6.65 11.48
CA ILE A 170 -6.90 6.78 11.75
C ILE A 170 -7.65 5.97 10.72
N MET A 171 -8.27 4.90 11.20
CA MET A 171 -9.08 4.02 10.38
C MET A 171 -10.38 4.71 9.98
N THR A 172 -10.74 4.66 8.69
CA THR A 172 -12.10 5.03 8.32
C THR A 172 -13.09 4.05 8.94
N GLU A 173 -13.96 4.61 9.77
CA GLU A 173 -15.05 3.87 10.39
C GLU A 173 -16.20 3.61 9.40
N LEU A 174 -16.21 4.26 8.23
CA LEU A 174 -17.22 4.09 7.18
C LEU A 174 -17.00 2.78 6.39
N GLN A 175 -17.47 1.67 6.93
CA GLN A 175 -17.39 0.33 6.34
C GLN A 175 -18.64 -0.01 5.50
N ARG A 176 -18.96 0.81 4.48
CA ARG A 176 -20.09 0.58 3.56
C ARG A 176 -19.79 1.09 2.15
N LEU A 177 -20.72 0.84 1.22
CA LEU A 177 -20.75 1.52 -0.07
C LEU A 177 -20.95 3.03 0.11
N PRO A 178 -20.43 3.88 -0.80
CA PRO A 178 -20.65 5.32 -0.76
C PRO A 178 -22.14 5.69 -0.58
N THR A 179 -22.40 6.80 0.11
CA THR A 179 -23.76 7.30 0.28
C THR A 179 -24.29 7.89 -1.04
N PRO A 180 -25.61 8.07 -1.20
CA PRO A 180 -26.15 8.66 -2.43
C PRO A 180 -25.52 10.02 -2.76
N THR A 181 -25.32 10.86 -1.74
CA THR A 181 -24.70 12.18 -1.92
C THR A 181 -23.20 12.06 -2.24
N MET A 182 -22.49 11.09 -1.65
CA MET A 182 -21.11 10.80 -2.07
C MET A 182 -21.05 10.41 -3.56
N VAL A 183 -21.95 9.54 -4.04
CA VAL A 183 -21.97 9.15 -5.47
C VAL A 183 -22.18 10.35 -6.39
N ASP A 184 -23.05 11.29 -5.99
CA ASP A 184 -23.40 12.46 -6.81
C ASP A 184 -22.34 13.59 -6.74
N ARG A 185 -21.75 13.85 -5.56
CA ARG A 185 -21.00 15.08 -5.28
C ARG A 185 -19.56 14.90 -4.83
N TRP A 186 -19.13 13.69 -4.47
CA TRP A 186 -17.84 13.50 -3.80
C TRP A 186 -16.64 13.99 -4.61
N VAL A 187 -16.66 13.80 -5.94
CA VAL A 187 -15.58 14.29 -6.83
C VAL A 187 -15.44 15.81 -6.77
N ASP A 188 -16.54 16.55 -6.75
CA ASP A 188 -16.51 18.01 -6.67
C ASP A 188 -16.09 18.50 -5.28
N LEU A 189 -16.55 17.80 -4.24
CA LEU A 189 -16.19 18.04 -2.84
C LEU A 189 -14.68 17.83 -2.61
N ASP A 190 -14.13 16.71 -3.07
CA ASP A 190 -12.70 16.41 -3.00
C ASP A 190 -11.89 17.45 -3.75
N LYS A 191 -12.32 17.82 -4.96
CA LYS A 191 -11.62 18.82 -5.77
C LYS A 191 -11.50 20.18 -5.06
N VAL A 192 -12.59 20.68 -4.46
CA VAL A 192 -12.57 21.97 -3.73
C VAL A 192 -11.59 21.91 -2.56
N MET A 193 -11.55 20.79 -1.84
CA MET A 193 -10.65 20.61 -0.71
C MET A 193 -9.19 20.48 -1.16
N ASP A 194 -8.92 19.68 -2.20
CA ASP A 194 -7.60 19.46 -2.76
C ASP A 194 -6.99 20.75 -3.33
N GLU A 195 -7.74 21.51 -4.13
CA GLU A 195 -7.28 22.79 -4.68
C GLU A 195 -6.96 23.80 -3.56
N ALA A 196 -7.79 23.82 -2.51
CA ALA A 196 -7.58 24.69 -1.37
C ALA A 196 -6.32 24.33 -0.57
N ILE A 197 -6.16 23.05 -0.22
CA ILE A 197 -5.02 22.55 0.55
C ILE A 197 -3.74 22.75 -0.27
N LEU A 198 -3.76 22.42 -1.56
CA LEU A 198 -2.60 22.62 -2.44
C LEU A 198 -2.22 24.11 -2.49
N GLY A 199 -3.19 25.00 -2.71
CA GLY A 199 -2.98 26.45 -2.70
C GLY A 199 -2.37 26.96 -1.40
N MET A 200 -2.76 26.40 -0.25
CA MET A 200 -2.15 26.72 1.04
C MET A 200 -0.69 26.23 1.14
N ILE A 201 -0.41 25.00 0.69
CA ILE A 201 0.93 24.42 0.71
C ILE A 201 1.91 25.23 -0.13
N ILE A 202 1.49 25.66 -1.33
CA ILE A 202 2.35 26.43 -2.25
C ILE A 202 2.33 27.95 -1.97
N GLY A 203 1.58 28.40 -0.96
CA GLY A 203 1.53 29.80 -0.52
C GLY A 203 0.67 30.72 -1.37
N GLU A 204 -0.17 30.20 -2.27
CA GLU A 204 -1.14 30.97 -3.05
C GLU A 204 -2.38 31.36 -2.24
N ARG A 205 -2.62 30.66 -1.12
CA ARG A 205 -3.76 30.88 -0.23
C ARG A 205 -3.29 30.91 1.24
N PRO A 206 -3.78 31.82 2.10
CA PRO A 206 -3.37 31.86 3.50
C PRO A 206 -4.04 30.73 4.32
N LEU A 207 -3.36 30.27 5.36
CA LEU A 207 -3.82 29.16 6.21
C LEU A 207 -5.14 29.47 6.94
N ASP A 208 -5.37 30.73 7.29
CA ASP A 208 -6.59 31.20 7.96
C ASP A 208 -7.85 31.14 7.08
N SER A 209 -7.70 30.85 5.79
CA SER A 209 -8.84 30.65 4.88
C SER A 209 -9.44 29.24 4.94
N PHE A 210 -8.84 28.30 5.70
CA PHE A 210 -9.32 26.91 5.78
C PHE A 210 -10.77 26.82 6.24
N ASP A 211 -11.17 27.60 7.25
CA ASP A 211 -12.54 27.58 7.76
C ASP A 211 -13.56 27.97 6.68
N GLN A 212 -13.22 28.93 5.81
CA GLN A 212 -14.09 29.34 4.69
C GLN A 212 -14.22 28.23 3.64
N VAL A 213 -13.15 27.46 3.42
CA VAL A 213 -13.17 26.31 2.51
C VAL A 213 -14.05 25.20 3.08
N VAL A 214 -13.99 24.97 4.39
CA VAL A 214 -14.86 24.01 5.07
C VAL A 214 -16.33 24.44 4.96
N GLU A 215 -16.65 25.72 5.17
CA GLU A 215 -18.01 26.25 4.98
C GLU A 215 -18.51 26.04 3.54
N GLN A 216 -17.65 26.32 2.54
CA GLN A 216 -17.96 26.06 1.14
C GLN A 216 -18.22 24.57 0.91
N TRP A 217 -17.33 23.69 1.37
CA TRP A 217 -17.44 22.24 1.24
C TRP A 217 -18.74 21.70 1.85
N LEU A 218 -19.11 22.17 3.06
CA LEU A 218 -20.36 21.82 3.71
C LEU A 218 -21.56 22.21 2.85
N SER A 219 -21.58 23.44 2.34
CA SER A 219 -22.68 23.96 1.50
C SER A 219 -22.85 23.22 0.17
N MET A 220 -21.79 22.62 -0.36
CA MET A 220 -21.79 21.89 -1.64
C MET A 220 -22.32 20.46 -1.54
N GLY A 221 -22.67 19.99 -0.34
CA GLY A 221 -23.16 18.64 -0.08
C GLY A 221 -22.47 17.93 1.07
N GLY A 222 -21.39 18.51 1.60
CA GLY A 222 -20.66 17.94 2.73
C GLY A 222 -21.49 17.76 4.00
N GLU A 223 -22.44 18.67 4.27
CA GLU A 223 -23.36 18.54 5.40
C GLU A 223 -24.25 17.30 5.26
N GLN A 224 -24.82 17.10 4.06
CA GLN A 224 -25.66 15.94 3.75
C GLN A 224 -24.87 14.62 3.81
N VAL A 225 -23.64 14.60 3.29
CA VAL A 225 -22.76 13.43 3.42
C VAL A 225 -22.51 13.11 4.90
N THR A 226 -22.22 14.13 5.72
CA THR A 226 -21.98 13.96 7.15
C THR A 226 -23.21 13.38 7.86
N ALA A 227 -24.41 13.89 7.54
CA ALA A 227 -25.66 13.36 8.07
C ALA A 227 -25.89 11.89 7.67
N GLU A 228 -25.70 11.54 6.40
CA GLU A 228 -25.87 10.17 5.89
C GLU A 228 -24.87 9.17 6.52
N VAL A 229 -23.64 9.62 6.77
CA VAL A 229 -22.62 8.82 7.47
C VAL A 229 -23.01 8.60 8.93
N ASN A 230 -23.46 9.64 9.62
CA ASN A 230 -23.89 9.54 11.02
C ASN A 230 -25.15 8.68 11.19
N GLU A 231 -26.12 8.79 10.29
CA GLU A 231 -27.31 7.94 10.26
C GLU A 231 -26.91 6.47 10.09
N TRP A 232 -26.04 6.18 9.11
CA TRP A 232 -25.52 4.84 8.92
C TRP A 232 -24.79 4.33 10.17
N TRP A 233 -23.93 5.15 10.77
CA TRP A 233 -23.19 4.79 11.98
C TRP A 233 -24.12 4.38 13.11
N ALA A 234 -25.19 5.16 13.34
CA ALA A 234 -26.21 4.86 14.36
C ALA A 234 -27.03 3.59 14.06
N SER A 235 -27.09 3.15 12.80
CA SER A 235 -27.82 1.95 12.39
C SER A 235 -27.04 0.63 12.55
N ARG A 236 -25.74 0.70 12.90
CA ARG A 236 -24.91 -0.50 13.16
C ARG A 236 -25.37 -1.17 14.45
N VAL A 237 -26.08 -2.30 14.34
CA VAL A 237 -26.48 -3.18 15.45
C VAL A 237 -25.42 -4.23 15.71
#